data_AF-A0A3C0GL73-F1
#
_entry.id   AF-A0A3C0GL73-F1
#
_cell.length_a   1.000
_cell.length_b   1.000
_cell.length_c   1.000
_cell.angle_alpha   90.00
_cell.angle_beta   90.00
_cell.angle_gamma   90.00
#
_symmetry.space_group_name_H-M   'P 1'
#
loop_
_entity.id
_entity.type
_entity.pdbx_description
1 polymer ?
#
loop_
_entity_poly.entity_id
_entity_poly.type
_entity_poly.pdbx_seq_one_letter_code
_entity_poly.pdbx_strand_id
1 'polypeptide(L)'
;MSETKKFTEAELKEITELRNANAQKINEFGQIELEILLTNQRLDVLAETKQNLENQYIELQAKEKDLVTKLNEKYGTGTVDLESGEFIPRT
;
A
#
# COMPACT_ATOMS: atom_id res chain seq x y z
N MET A 1 59.87 -28.90 2.23
CA MET A 1 59.57 -27.46 2.12
C MET A 1 58.61 -27.32 0.97
N SER A 2 57.34 -27.00 1.22
CA SER A 2 56.36 -26.84 0.13
C SER A 2 56.75 -25.62 -0.70
N GLU A 3 57.00 -25.83 -1.99
CA GLU A 3 57.30 -24.75 -2.91
C GLU A 3 56.10 -23.81 -3.04
N THR A 4 56.30 -22.54 -2.68
CA THR A 4 55.30 -21.48 -2.85
C THR A 4 55.05 -21.25 -4.33
N LYS A 5 53.92 -21.74 -4.85
CA LYS A 5 53.46 -21.43 -6.21
C LYS A 5 52.81 -20.04 -6.22
N LYS A 6 53.19 -19.20 -7.18
CA LYS A 6 52.59 -17.88 -7.41
C LYS A 6 51.60 -17.96 -8.56
N PHE A 7 50.50 -17.23 -8.44
CA PHE A 7 49.59 -17.00 -9.55
C PHE A 7 50.27 -16.19 -10.66
N THR A 8 49.87 -16.47 -11.89
CA THR A 8 50.19 -15.64 -13.05
C THR A 8 49.42 -14.32 -12.99
N GLU A 9 49.89 -13.31 -13.72
CA GLU A 9 49.18 -12.02 -13.81
C GLU A 9 47.77 -12.16 -14.39
N ALA A 10 47.57 -13.09 -15.33
CA ALA A 10 46.26 -13.39 -15.91
C ALA A 10 45.29 -13.95 -14.86
N GLU A 11 45.73 -14.92 -14.06
CA GLU A 11 44.92 -15.50 -12.97
C GLU A 11 44.61 -14.44 -11.90
N LEU A 12 45.58 -13.60 -11.52
CA LEU A 12 45.35 -12.51 -10.58
C LEU A 12 44.34 -11.49 -11.09
N LYS A 13 44.35 -11.20 -12.40
CA LYS A 13 43.40 -10.31 -13.05
C LYS A 13 41.99 -10.89 -13.01
N GLU A 14 41.81 -12.15 -13.41
CA GLU A 14 40.51 -12.84 -13.36
C GLU A 14 39.93 -12.89 -11.95
N ILE A 15 40.75 -13.21 -10.94
CA ILE A 15 40.33 -13.22 -9.53
C ILE A 15 39.87 -11.83 -9.09
N THR A 16 40.59 -10.78 -9.50
CA THR A 16 40.27 -9.40 -9.14
C THR A 16 38.97 -8.94 -9.80
N GLU A 17 38.78 -9.26 -11.08
CA GLU A 17 37.55 -8.96 -11.81
C GLU A 17 36.34 -9.66 -11.16
N LEU A 18 36.48 -10.95 -10.85
CA LEU A 18 35.42 -11.71 -10.18
C LEU A 18 35.08 -11.15 -8.79
N ARG A 19 36.10 -10.76 -8.02
CA ARG A 19 35.91 -10.13 -6.71
C ARG A 19 35.17 -8.80 -6.83
N ASN A 20 35.53 -7.98 -7.81
CA ASN A 20 34.89 -6.69 -8.04
C ASN A 20 33.44 -6.86 -8.50
N ALA A 21 33.18 -7.81 -9.41
CA ALA A 21 31.83 -8.14 -9.86
C ALA A 21 30.95 -8.63 -8.71
N ASN A 22 31.48 -9.49 -7.84
CA ASN A 22 30.75 -9.94 -6.64
C ASN A 22 30.47 -8.80 -5.66
N ALA A 23 31.47 -7.94 -5.41
CA ALA A 23 31.28 -6.78 -4.54
C ALA A 23 30.22 -5.82 -5.10
N GLN A 24 30.20 -5.62 -6.42
CA GLN A 24 29.17 -4.85 -7.09
C GLN A 24 27.78 -5.48 -6.90
N LYS A 25 27.63 -6.79 -7.08
CA LYS A 25 26.34 -7.47 -6.88
C LYS A 25 25.83 -7.40 -5.45
N ILE A 26 26.72 -7.50 -4.46
CA ILE A 26 26.34 -7.31 -3.05
C ILE A 26 25.80 -5.90 -2.81
N ASN A 27 26.43 -4.88 -3.39
CA ASN A 27 25.94 -3.50 -3.27
C ASN A 27 24.59 -3.31 -3.96
N GLU A 28 24.41 -3.87 -5.15
CA GLU A 28 23.14 -3.83 -5.87
C GLU A 28 22.02 -4.53 -5.08
N PHE A 29 22.29 -5.69 -4.47
CA PHE A 29 21.33 -6.36 -3.59
C PHE A 29 20.98 -5.50 -2.38
N GLY A 30 21.97 -4.85 -1.75
CA GLY A 30 21.70 -3.94 -0.64
C GLY A 30 20.78 -2.78 -1.03
N GLN A 31 20.95 -2.22 -2.23
CA GLN A 31 20.07 -1.17 -2.75
C GLN A 31 18.63 -1.70 -2.96
N ILE A 32 18.48 -2.88 -3.56
CA ILE A 32 17.17 -3.51 -3.77
C ILE A 32 16.47 -3.80 -2.45
N GLU A 33 17.18 -4.31 -1.43
CA GLU A 33 16.58 -4.56 -0.12
C GLU A 33 16.09 -3.27 0.56
N LEU A 34 16.80 -2.15 0.39
CA LEU A 34 16.34 -0.85 0.87
C LEU A 34 15.08 -0.38 0.13
N GLU A 35 15.02 -0.57 -1.19
CA GLU A 35 13.82 -0.23 -1.97
C GLU A 35 12.62 -1.08 -1.57
N ILE A 36 12.81 -2.38 -1.32
CA ILE A 36 11.77 -3.28 -0.82
C ILE A 36 11.27 -2.79 0.55
N LEU A 37 12.19 -2.48 1.47
CA LEU A 37 11.84 -1.96 2.79
C LEU A 37 10.96 -0.70 2.71
N LEU A 38 11.38 0.29 1.91
CA LEU A 38 10.64 1.54 1.74
C LEU A 38 9.28 1.31 1.06
N THR A 39 9.20 0.36 0.13
CA THR A 39 7.94 0.01 -0.54
C THR A 39 6.96 -0.63 0.42
N ASN A 40 7.42 -1.55 1.27
CA ASN A 40 6.58 -2.17 2.29
C ASN A 40 6.03 -1.13 3.28
N GLN A 41 6.86 -0.19 3.74
CA GLN A 41 6.39 0.91 4.59
C GLN A 41 5.28 1.75 3.92
N ARG A 42 5.39 2.00 2.60
CA ARG A 42 4.34 2.70 1.85
C ARG A 42 3.07 1.86 1.75
N LEU A 43 3.19 0.55 1.56
CA LEU A 43 2.04 -0.35 1.53
C LEU A 43 1.29 -0.37 2.87
N ASP A 44 2.00 -0.37 3.99
CA ASP A 44 1.40 -0.33 5.32
C ASP A 44 0.56 0.94 5.54
N VAL A 45 1.09 2.10 5.14
CA VAL A 45 0.36 3.39 5.21
C VAL A 45 -0.90 3.38 4.33
N LEU A 46 -0.80 2.79 3.12
CA LEU A 46 -1.95 2.67 2.22
C LEU A 46 -3.01 1.74 2.80
N ALA A 47 -2.61 0.64 3.44
CA ALA A 47 -3.53 -0.29 4.09
C ALA A 47 -4.28 0.38 5.25
N GLU A 48 -3.58 1.13 6.10
CA GLU A 48 -4.19 1.90 7.20
C GLU A 48 -5.18 2.94 6.66
N THR A 49 -4.78 3.69 5.63
CA THR A 49 -5.65 4.70 4.98
C THR A 49 -6.91 4.06 4.42
N LYS A 50 -6.77 2.90 3.74
CA LYS A 50 -7.90 2.15 3.21
C LYS A 50 -8.85 1.72 4.33
N GLN A 51 -8.35 1.13 5.40
CA GLN A 51 -9.16 0.69 6.53
C GLN A 51 -9.91 1.88 7.17
N ASN A 52 -9.26 3.03 7.29
CA ASN A 52 -9.90 4.25 7.79
C ASN A 52 -11.07 4.69 6.90
N LEU A 53 -10.87 4.71 5.58
CA LEU A 53 -11.93 5.05 4.62
C LEU A 53 -13.10 4.05 4.66
N GLU A 54 -12.82 2.75 4.79
CA GLU A 54 -13.86 1.73 4.94
C GLU A 54 -14.71 1.97 6.19
N ASN A 55 -14.09 2.30 7.32
CA ASN A 55 -14.81 2.65 8.54
C ASN A 55 -15.67 3.91 8.37
N GLN A 56 -15.12 4.98 7.78
CA GLN A 56 -15.88 6.20 7.50
C GLN A 56 -17.08 5.94 6.58
N TYR A 57 -16.91 5.07 5.58
CA TYR A 57 -17.99 4.69 4.69
C TYR A 57 -19.13 3.94 5.41
N ILE A 58 -18.78 2.99 6.28
CA ILE A 58 -19.76 2.27 7.12
C ILE A 58 -20.51 3.25 8.03
N GLU A 59 -19.81 4.21 8.64
CA GLU A 59 -20.44 5.25 9.45
C GLU A 59 -21.41 6.13 8.65
N LEU A 60 -21.06 6.47 7.40
CA LEU A 60 -21.94 7.23 6.51
C LEU A 60 -23.21 6.44 6.18
N GLN A 61 -23.08 5.15 5.84
CA GLN A 61 -24.25 4.29 5.61
C GLN A 61 -25.15 4.18 6.84
N ALA A 62 -24.56 4.09 8.04
CA ALA A 62 -25.32 4.07 9.29
C ALA A 62 -26.08 5.39 9.51
N LYS A 63 -25.44 6.54 9.27
CA LYS A 63 -26.08 7.86 9.33
C LYS A 63 -27.19 8.02 8.31
N GLU A 64 -27.00 7.51 7.09
CA GLU A 64 -28.02 7.52 6.04
C GLU A 64 -29.25 6.71 6.48
N LYS A 65 -29.06 5.49 6.99
CA LYS A 65 -30.15 4.66 7.49
C LYS A 65 -30.90 5.32 8.66
N ASP A 66 -30.16 5.91 9.60
CA ASP A 66 -30.74 6.64 10.74
C ASP A 66 -31.56 7.84 10.26
N LEU A 67 -31.05 8.61 9.29
CA LEU A 67 -31.76 9.73 8.69
C LEU A 67 -33.04 9.26 7.98
N VAL A 68 -32.97 8.23 7.14
CA VAL A 68 -34.15 7.67 6.45
C VAL A 68 -35.19 7.19 7.45
N THR A 69 -34.77 6.53 8.54
CA THR A 69 -35.68 6.07 9.60
C THR A 69 -36.37 7.25 10.28
N LYS A 70 -35.61 8.28 10.69
CA LYS A 70 -36.15 9.51 11.29
C LYS A 70 -37.13 10.24 10.38
N LEU A 71 -36.85 10.30 9.08
CA LEU A 71 -37.74 10.93 8.10
C LEU A 71 -39.02 10.12 7.90
N ASN A 72 -38.92 8.78 7.80
CA ASN A 72 -40.09 7.91 7.69
C ASN A 72 -40.98 7.96 8.94
N GLU A 73 -40.39 8.01 10.15
CA GLU A 73 -41.14 8.19 11.40
C GLU A 73 -41.89 9.53 11.44
N LYS A 74 -41.26 10.59 10.92
CA LYS A 74 -41.83 11.95 10.97
C LYS A 74 -42.87 12.21 9.89
N TYR A 75 -42.67 11.69 8.68
CA TYR A 75 -43.47 12.03 7.49
C TYR A 75 -44.23 10.85 6.88
N GLY A 76 -44.02 9.62 7.36
CA GLY A 76 -44.59 8.39 6.78
C GLY A 76 -43.75 7.86 5.61
N THR A 77 -44.22 6.80 4.95
CA THR A 77 -43.56 6.29 3.73
C THR A 77 -43.77 7.25 2.56
N GLY A 78 -42.70 7.82 2.02
CA GLY A 78 -42.72 8.71 0.88
C GLY A 78 -41.32 8.97 0.33
N THR A 79 -41.25 9.66 -0.80
CA THR A 79 -40.00 10.05 -1.45
C THR A 79 -39.73 11.53 -1.18
N VAL A 80 -38.51 11.87 -0.75
CA VAL A 80 -38.05 13.25 -0.64
C VAL A 80 -37.47 13.66 -1.99
N ASP A 81 -37.96 14.76 -2.55
CA ASP A 81 -37.30 15.44 -3.65
C ASP A 81 -36.15 16.29 -3.07
N LEU A 82 -34.91 15.94 -3.42
CA LEU A 82 -33.71 16.61 -2.92
C LEU A 82 -33.45 17.98 -3.57
N GLU A 83 -34.07 18.27 -4.72
CA GLU A 83 -33.93 19.57 -5.40
C GLU A 83 -34.94 20.60 -4.90
N SER A 84 -36.20 20.20 -4.68
CA SER A 84 -37.25 21.08 -4.15
C SER A 84 -37.34 21.07 -2.62
N GLY A 85 -36.83 20.03 -1.96
CA GLY A 85 -36.95 19.81 -0.52
C GLY A 85 -38.34 19.33 -0.07
N GLU A 86 -39.24 19.00 -1.01
CA GLU A 86 -40.59 18.56 -0.72
C GLU A 86 -40.67 17.04 -0.46
N PHE A 87 -41.47 16.65 0.53
CA PHE A 87 -41.76 15.25 0.82
C PHE A 87 -43.04 14.83 0.10
N ILE A 88 -42.95 13.78 -0.73
CA ILE A 88 -44.07 13.22 -1.49
C ILE A 88 -44.51 11.90 -0.82
N PRO A 89 -45.60 11.90 -0.04
CA PRO A 89 -46.11 10.68 0.59
C PRO A 89 -46.61 9.68 -0.46
N ARG A 90 -46.25 8.41 -0.33
CA ARG A 90 -46.86 7.30 -1.09
C ARG A 90 -48.09 6.84 -0.30
N THR A 91 -49.26 7.26 -0.75
CA THR A 91 -50.55 6.73 -0.29
C THR A 91 -50.85 5.38 -0.94
#